data_AF-A0A9D1S312-F1
#
_entry.id   AF-A0A9D1S312-F1
#
_cell.length_a   1.000
_cell.length_b   1.000
_cell.length_c   1.000
_cell.angle_alpha   90.00
_cell.angle_beta   90.00
_cell.angle_gamma   90.00
#
_symmetry.space_group_name_H-M   'P 1'
#
loop_
_entity.id
_entity.type
_entity.pdbx_description
1 polymer ?
#
loop_
_entity_poly.entity_id
_entity_poly.type
_entity_poly.pdbx_seq_one_letter_code
_entity_poly.pdbx_strand_id
1 'polypeptide(L)'
;MNKKGLLLFPAALLLASCADTNELFKGDAYVDSIFINNRYNVYPEGMKDARENSEEVTLTHGEGGYFNGSGVYDDPADCQGIADGKSMYPEFFKNSKGGDLTWSPDIINPGVGVWSDQKALYDVAYGQTKKLSLYNDGFRSGYLSKLYNGQVRCNAWGNYSLVNLDQSGYGTIFPAELNEAEYFAFAARGGSDTEDSNVGRVTDFDINVTFYKYGDDMSTLIGKTVKLDGVKLQTNFSAEFTSLVGFTFKSIGYDPRGTIGMSIDFTCEDYYQGERISSNYDDGAKYHVGLMLLEVFFPDSSWN
;
A
#
# COMPACT_ATOMS: atom_id res chain seq x y z
N MET A 1 -53.99 1.77 23.09
CA MET A 1 -52.75 2.01 23.84
C MET A 1 -52.05 0.66 23.96
N ASN A 2 -50.84 0.38 23.51
CA ASN A 2 -49.70 1.21 23.14
C ASN A 2 -48.90 0.48 22.04
N LYS A 3 -48.38 1.25 21.07
CA LYS A 3 -47.40 0.80 20.06
C LYS A 3 -46.09 0.40 20.75
N LYS A 4 -45.46 -0.68 20.27
CA LYS A 4 -44.02 -1.02 20.32
C LYS A 4 -43.94 -2.42 19.67
N GLY A 5 -43.65 -2.59 18.38
CA GLY A 5 -42.54 -1.97 17.65
C GLY A 5 -41.23 -2.66 18.01
N LEU A 6 -41.18 -3.99 17.95
CA LEU A 6 -39.91 -4.72 18.01
C LEU A 6 -39.37 -4.78 16.57
N LEU A 7 -38.66 -3.72 16.19
CA LEU A 7 -37.71 -3.77 15.07
C LEU A 7 -36.65 -4.81 15.43
N LEU A 8 -36.77 -6.00 14.85
CA LEU A 8 -35.63 -6.88 14.63
C LEU A 8 -34.72 -6.15 13.67
N PHE A 9 -33.78 -5.37 14.21
CA PHE A 9 -32.57 -5.00 13.50
C PHE A 9 -31.95 -6.31 12.98
N PRO A 10 -31.80 -6.51 11.67
CA PRO A 10 -30.76 -7.42 11.24
C PRO A 10 -29.48 -6.72 11.68
N ALA A 11 -28.87 -7.20 12.75
CA ALA A 11 -27.44 -7.07 12.94
C ALA A 11 -26.80 -7.86 11.79
N ALA A 12 -26.87 -7.29 10.59
CA ALA A 12 -25.84 -7.41 9.59
C ALA A 12 -24.59 -6.82 10.27
N LEU A 13 -23.97 -7.65 11.11
CA LEU A 13 -22.54 -7.81 11.10
C LEU A 13 -22.21 -8.07 9.63
N LEU A 14 -22.05 -6.96 8.89
CA LEU A 14 -21.44 -6.90 7.59
C LEU A 14 -20.02 -7.39 7.85
N LEU A 15 -19.87 -8.72 7.82
CA LEU A 15 -18.61 -9.42 7.81
C LEU A 15 -17.84 -8.83 6.63
N ALA A 16 -16.95 -7.90 6.97
CA ALA A 16 -16.17 -7.11 6.05
C ALA A 16 -15.32 -8.06 5.20
N SER A 17 -15.69 -8.20 3.94
CA SER A 17 -15.05 -9.11 3.00
C SER A 17 -13.92 -8.43 2.24
N CYS A 18 -12.75 -8.38 2.87
CA CYS A 18 -11.50 -8.06 2.18
C CYS A 18 -10.74 -9.36 1.92
N ALA A 19 -11.21 -10.14 0.94
CA ALA A 19 -10.43 -11.15 0.24
C ALA A 19 -11.18 -11.57 -1.02
N ASP A 20 -10.43 -11.70 -2.09
CA ASP A 20 -10.87 -12.15 -3.38
C ASP A 20 -10.39 -13.61 -3.59
N THR A 21 -11.17 -14.38 -4.36
CA THR A 21 -11.49 -15.83 -4.34
C THR A 21 -10.38 -16.94 -4.30
N ASN A 22 -10.87 -18.20 -4.30
CA ASN A 22 -10.20 -19.48 -4.62
C ASN A 22 -9.33 -19.53 -5.89
N GLU A 23 -9.49 -18.59 -6.84
CA GLU A 23 -8.61 -18.47 -8.00
C GLU A 23 -7.29 -17.77 -7.67
N LEU A 24 -7.28 -16.97 -6.60
CA LEU A 24 -6.09 -16.35 -6.03
C LEU A 24 -5.48 -17.28 -4.97
N PHE A 25 -6.31 -17.85 -4.07
CA PHE A 25 -5.93 -18.81 -3.01
C PHE A 25 -7.10 -19.65 -2.52
N LYS A 26 -6.88 -20.95 -2.23
CA LYS A 26 -7.89 -21.79 -1.57
C LYS A 26 -8.15 -21.34 -0.12
N GLY A 27 -9.29 -20.67 0.14
CA GLY A 27 -9.72 -20.23 1.49
C GLY A 27 -9.03 -18.98 2.06
N ASP A 28 -9.38 -18.59 3.29
CA ASP A 28 -8.87 -17.44 4.08
C ASP A 28 -7.37 -17.54 4.47
N ALA A 29 -6.54 -18.11 3.61
CA ALA A 29 -5.11 -18.25 3.87
C ALA A 29 -4.50 -16.86 4.09
N TYR A 30 -3.72 -16.74 5.17
CA TYR A 30 -2.97 -15.54 5.57
C TYR A 30 -3.78 -14.41 6.17
N VAL A 31 -4.82 -14.72 6.94
CA VAL A 31 -5.24 -13.78 7.98
C VAL A 31 -5.12 -14.41 9.36
N ASP A 32 -4.07 -14.01 10.06
CA ASP A 32 -3.90 -14.27 11.48
C ASP A 32 -4.32 -13.03 12.29
N SER A 33 -5.01 -13.27 13.40
CA SER A 33 -5.28 -12.24 14.42
C SER A 33 -4.00 -11.61 14.97
N ILE A 34 -2.90 -12.35 14.96
CA ILE A 34 -1.58 -11.90 15.40
C ILE A 34 -0.91 -11.13 14.27
N PHE A 35 -0.64 -9.85 14.51
CA PHE A 35 -0.08 -8.90 13.55
C PHE A 35 1.17 -9.41 12.81
N ILE A 36 2.17 -9.84 13.56
CA ILE A 36 3.46 -10.29 13.02
C ILE A 36 3.35 -11.56 12.16
N ASN A 37 2.31 -12.39 12.35
CA ASN A 37 2.12 -13.63 11.59
C ASN A 37 1.69 -13.38 10.14
N ASN A 38 1.25 -12.16 9.82
CA ASN A 38 0.88 -11.77 8.45
C ASN A 38 2.08 -11.23 7.64
N ARG A 39 3.31 -11.41 8.14
CA ARG A 39 4.55 -10.93 7.50
C ARG A 39 4.74 -11.54 6.11
N TYR A 40 5.16 -10.68 5.18
CA TYR A 40 5.69 -11.07 3.88
C TYR A 40 7.08 -10.45 3.67
N ASN A 41 8.10 -11.29 3.49
CA ASN A 41 9.49 -10.85 3.38
C ASN A 41 10.30 -11.58 2.29
N VAL A 42 9.61 -12.00 1.22
CA VAL A 42 10.23 -12.72 0.11
C VAL A 42 11.02 -11.76 -0.77
N TYR A 43 12.23 -12.16 -1.15
CA TYR A 43 13.06 -11.49 -2.15
C TYR A 43 13.49 -12.47 -3.24
N PRO A 44 13.26 -12.15 -4.52
CA PRO A 44 13.94 -12.82 -5.62
C PRO A 44 15.47 -12.74 -5.51
N GLU A 45 16.15 -13.73 -6.08
CA GLU A 45 17.61 -13.81 -6.09
C GLU A 45 18.23 -12.54 -6.71
N GLY A 46 19.34 -12.07 -6.13
CA GLY A 46 20.08 -10.89 -6.58
C GLY A 46 19.46 -9.53 -6.23
N MET A 47 18.18 -9.45 -5.84
CA MET A 47 17.53 -8.16 -5.53
C MET A 47 18.07 -7.48 -4.27
N LYS A 48 18.41 -8.25 -3.23
CA LYS A 48 19.01 -7.70 -2.01
C LYS A 48 20.38 -7.08 -2.30
N ASP A 49 21.23 -7.82 -3.01
CA ASP A 49 22.55 -7.32 -3.40
C ASP A 49 22.43 -6.07 -4.29
N ALA A 50 21.52 -6.08 -5.28
CA ALA A 50 21.27 -4.91 -6.14
C ALA A 50 20.71 -3.70 -5.37
N ARG A 51 19.91 -3.94 -4.32
CA ARG A 51 19.39 -2.91 -3.40
C ARG A 51 20.50 -2.28 -2.56
N GLU A 52 21.41 -3.09 -2.02
CA GLU A 52 22.52 -2.62 -1.19
C GLU A 52 23.51 -1.77 -2.00
N ASN A 53 23.64 -2.06 -3.29
CA ASN A 53 24.54 -1.36 -4.22
C ASN A 53 23.82 -0.32 -5.12
N SER A 54 22.55 -0.03 -4.84
CA SER A 54 21.74 0.86 -5.68
C SER A 54 22.22 2.30 -5.60
N GLU A 55 22.05 3.06 -6.68
CA GLU A 55 22.11 4.52 -6.59
C GLU A 55 20.91 5.03 -5.79
N GLU A 56 21.14 5.97 -4.87
CA GLU A 56 20.10 6.47 -3.96
C GLU A 56 19.75 7.93 -4.22
N VAL A 57 18.47 8.26 -4.08
CA VAL A 57 17.96 9.63 -4.03
C VAL A 57 16.98 9.76 -2.88
N THR A 58 17.11 10.81 -2.08
CA THR A 58 16.21 11.09 -0.96
C THR A 58 15.21 12.17 -1.36
N LEU A 59 13.93 11.92 -1.08
CA LEU A 59 12.84 12.87 -1.19
C LEU A 59 12.31 13.20 0.19
N THR A 60 12.04 14.48 0.41
CA THR A 60 11.26 14.98 1.55
C THR A 60 9.80 15.18 1.12
N HIS A 61 8.89 15.37 2.08
CA HIS A 61 7.50 15.73 1.77
C HIS A 61 7.41 17.09 1.05
N GLY A 62 6.47 17.21 0.11
CA GLY A 62 6.08 18.49 -0.51
C GLY A 62 6.54 18.66 -1.98
N GLU A 63 6.45 19.89 -2.49
CA GLU A 63 6.72 20.22 -3.90
C GLU A 63 8.11 19.76 -4.36
N GLY A 64 8.17 18.98 -5.44
CA GLY A 64 9.41 18.37 -5.94
C GLY A 64 9.87 17.12 -5.17
N GLY A 65 9.19 16.78 -4.08
CA GLY A 65 9.42 15.61 -3.25
C GLY A 65 8.34 14.54 -3.41
N TYR A 66 7.95 13.92 -2.30
CA TYR A 66 6.83 12.98 -2.25
C TYR A 66 5.55 13.61 -1.69
N PHE A 67 4.40 13.06 -2.09
CA PHE A 67 3.10 13.36 -1.48
C PHE A 67 2.67 12.24 -0.52
N ASN A 68 1.89 12.57 0.51
CA ASN A 68 1.42 11.62 1.54
C ASN A 68 0.00 12.01 2.01
N GLY A 69 -1.03 11.49 1.36
CA GLY A 69 -2.39 12.03 1.44
C GLY A 69 -3.24 11.62 2.65
N SER A 70 -2.69 11.38 3.84
CA SER A 70 -3.43 10.95 5.06
C SER A 70 -4.23 12.09 5.75
N GLY A 71 -4.61 13.13 5.01
CA GLY A 71 -5.14 14.38 5.54
C GLY A 71 -4.09 15.49 5.48
N VAL A 72 -3.89 16.24 6.58
CA VAL A 72 -2.79 17.20 6.71
C VAL A 72 -1.54 16.45 7.15
N TYR A 73 -0.41 16.64 6.48
CA TYR A 73 0.85 15.95 6.81
C TYR A 73 1.25 16.03 8.29
N ASP A 74 1.06 17.19 8.94
CA ASP A 74 1.41 17.37 10.35
C ASP A 74 0.45 16.69 11.33
N ASP A 75 -0.77 16.36 10.90
CA ASP A 75 -1.80 15.71 11.71
C ASP A 75 -2.55 14.66 10.85
N PRO A 76 -1.87 13.57 10.47
CA PRO A 76 -2.44 12.55 9.61
C PRO A 76 -3.46 11.77 10.43
N ALA A 77 -4.73 12.15 10.32
CA ALA A 77 -5.82 11.52 11.04
C ALA A 77 -7.11 11.39 10.22
N ASP A 78 -7.05 11.70 8.93
CA ASP A 78 -8.24 11.78 8.10
C ASP A 78 -8.19 10.75 6.96
N CYS A 79 -9.34 10.14 6.67
CA CYS A 79 -9.52 9.09 5.65
C CYS A 79 -9.46 9.62 4.21
N GLN A 80 -8.63 10.63 3.94
CA GLN A 80 -8.62 11.41 2.71
C GLN A 80 -7.44 11.08 1.79
N GLY A 81 -7.00 9.82 1.77
CA GLY A 81 -5.73 9.28 1.25
C GLY A 81 -5.03 9.93 0.04
N ILE A 82 -5.70 10.73 -0.79
CA ILE A 82 -5.19 11.40 -2.00
C ILE A 82 -5.13 12.93 -1.93
N ALA A 83 -5.36 13.56 -0.78
CA ALA A 83 -5.43 15.02 -0.66
C ALA A 83 -4.16 15.73 -1.15
N ASP A 84 -3.00 15.35 -0.63
CA ASP A 84 -1.71 15.93 -1.03
C ASP A 84 -1.40 15.68 -2.51
N GLY A 85 -1.61 14.45 -2.98
CA GLY A 85 -1.40 14.11 -4.38
C GLY A 85 -2.24 14.98 -5.32
N LYS A 86 -3.52 15.21 -4.99
CA LYS A 86 -4.40 16.13 -5.75
C LYS A 86 -3.93 17.58 -5.72
N SER A 87 -3.39 18.03 -4.59
CA SER A 87 -2.88 19.40 -4.45
C SER A 87 -1.62 19.62 -5.28
N MET A 88 -0.73 18.62 -5.31
CA MET A 88 0.58 18.73 -5.97
C MET A 88 0.52 18.41 -7.47
N TYR A 89 -0.28 17.42 -7.86
CA TYR A 89 -0.36 16.89 -9.24
C TYR A 89 -1.81 16.65 -9.67
N PRO A 90 -2.66 17.70 -9.70
CA PRO A 90 -4.11 17.56 -9.89
C PRO A 90 -4.49 16.76 -11.15
N GLU A 91 -3.69 16.81 -12.21
CA GLU A 91 -3.89 16.10 -13.47
C GLU A 91 -3.93 14.58 -13.31
N PHE A 92 -3.15 14.00 -12.39
CA PHE A 92 -3.07 12.55 -12.17
C PHE A 92 -4.28 11.99 -11.43
N PHE A 93 -5.07 12.87 -10.81
CA PHE A 93 -6.22 12.51 -10.00
C PHE A 93 -7.54 12.94 -10.63
N LYS A 94 -7.55 13.28 -11.93
CA LYS A 94 -8.77 13.54 -12.69
C LYS A 94 -9.33 12.28 -13.32
N ASN A 95 -10.65 12.27 -13.49
CA ASN A 95 -11.38 11.35 -14.34
C ASN A 95 -11.43 11.86 -15.79
N SER A 96 -11.93 11.04 -16.70
CA SER A 96 -12.04 11.31 -18.14
C SER A 96 -12.90 12.53 -18.48
N LYS A 97 -13.72 13.00 -17.54
CA LYS A 97 -14.59 14.18 -17.68
C LYS A 97 -14.00 15.45 -17.02
N GLY A 98 -12.79 15.36 -16.46
CA GLY A 98 -12.12 16.47 -15.77
C GLY A 98 -12.56 16.70 -14.32
N GLY A 99 -13.43 15.83 -13.78
CA GLY A 99 -13.75 15.80 -12.35
C GLY A 99 -12.70 15.04 -11.54
N ASP A 100 -12.73 15.14 -10.22
CA ASP A 100 -11.78 14.44 -9.36
C ASP A 100 -12.15 12.97 -9.16
N LEU A 101 -11.15 12.09 -9.24
CA LEU A 101 -11.25 10.73 -8.72
C LEU A 101 -11.42 10.78 -7.20
N THR A 102 -12.24 9.89 -6.66
CA THR A 102 -12.52 9.81 -5.24
C THR A 102 -11.64 8.74 -4.58
N TRP A 103 -11.29 8.94 -3.30
CA TRP A 103 -10.62 7.89 -2.52
C TRP A 103 -11.56 6.72 -2.18
N SER A 104 -12.87 6.97 -2.23
CA SER A 104 -13.90 5.96 -1.95
C SER A 104 -15.09 6.09 -2.89
N PRO A 105 -15.85 5.01 -3.14
CA PRO A 105 -15.66 3.65 -2.61
C PRO A 105 -14.45 2.93 -3.25
N ASP A 106 -13.81 1.99 -2.55
CA ASP A 106 -12.65 1.24 -3.06
C ASP A 106 -13.03 -0.11 -3.68
N ILE A 107 -13.73 -0.99 -2.96
CA ILE A 107 -14.26 -2.26 -3.49
C ILE A 107 -15.71 -2.46 -3.02
N ILE A 108 -16.61 -2.78 -3.94
CA ILE A 108 -17.97 -3.24 -3.61
C ILE A 108 -17.98 -4.75 -3.71
N ASN A 109 -17.88 -5.42 -2.57
CA ASN A 109 -17.85 -6.88 -2.52
C ASN A 109 -19.19 -7.45 -1.99
N PRO A 110 -19.84 -8.40 -2.70
CA PRO A 110 -21.04 -9.08 -2.20
C PRO A 110 -20.76 -10.12 -1.09
N GLY A 111 -19.51 -10.48 -0.83
CA GLY A 111 -19.14 -11.41 0.26
C GLY A 111 -17.67 -11.86 0.26
N VAL A 112 -17.23 -12.50 1.34
CA VAL A 112 -15.83 -13.00 1.47
C VAL A 112 -15.52 -13.97 0.32
N GLY A 113 -14.42 -13.71 -0.40
CA GLY A 113 -13.97 -14.58 -1.47
C GLY A 113 -14.85 -14.55 -2.71
N VAL A 114 -15.53 -13.44 -3.02
CA VAL A 114 -16.29 -13.25 -4.26
C VAL A 114 -15.65 -12.16 -5.12
N TRP A 115 -15.13 -12.56 -6.28
CA TRP A 115 -14.64 -11.63 -7.29
C TRP A 115 -15.84 -10.87 -7.85
N SER A 116 -15.76 -9.56 -7.81
CA SER A 116 -16.82 -8.68 -8.26
C SER A 116 -16.27 -7.72 -9.30
N ASP A 117 -17.00 -7.61 -10.41
CA ASP A 117 -16.64 -6.67 -11.48
C ASP A 117 -16.79 -5.23 -10.95
N GLN A 118 -15.66 -4.58 -10.70
CA GLN A 118 -15.59 -3.20 -10.20
C GLN A 118 -15.68 -2.14 -11.32
N LYS A 119 -16.02 -2.51 -12.57
CA LYS A 119 -16.11 -1.56 -13.70
C LYS A 119 -16.96 -0.33 -13.44
N ALA A 120 -18.01 -0.44 -12.61
CA ALA A 120 -18.84 0.71 -12.24
C ALA A 120 -18.07 1.79 -11.46
N LEU A 121 -16.92 1.45 -10.89
CA LEU A 121 -16.04 2.36 -10.15
C LEU A 121 -14.87 2.88 -10.98
N TYR A 122 -14.71 2.39 -12.22
CA TYR A 122 -13.70 2.94 -13.12
C TYR A 122 -14.08 4.37 -13.48
N ASP A 123 -13.08 5.25 -13.51
CA ASP A 123 -13.27 6.69 -13.74
C ASP A 123 -14.02 7.41 -12.59
N VAL A 124 -14.24 6.72 -11.47
CA VAL A 124 -14.88 7.26 -10.26
C VAL A 124 -13.90 7.19 -9.10
N ALA A 125 -13.46 5.99 -8.75
CA ALA A 125 -12.59 5.75 -7.61
C ALA A 125 -11.13 5.60 -8.04
N TYR A 126 -10.21 6.25 -7.33
CA TYR A 126 -8.78 6.25 -7.66
C TYR A 126 -8.21 4.84 -7.71
N GLY A 127 -8.37 4.05 -6.64
CA GLY A 127 -7.85 2.69 -6.56
C GLY A 127 -8.31 1.82 -7.73
N GLN A 128 -9.61 1.82 -8.03
CA GLN A 128 -10.15 1.02 -9.12
C GLN A 128 -9.76 1.51 -10.52
N THR A 129 -9.49 2.80 -10.67
CA THR A 129 -9.10 3.40 -11.96
C THR A 129 -7.61 3.21 -12.25
N LYS A 130 -6.76 3.16 -11.22
CA LYS A 130 -5.30 3.18 -11.37
C LYS A 130 -4.59 1.85 -11.05
N LYS A 131 -5.33 0.81 -10.65
CA LYS A 131 -4.78 -0.50 -10.27
C LYS A 131 -4.02 -1.20 -11.39
N LEU A 132 -2.96 -1.92 -11.01
CA LEU A 132 -2.11 -2.65 -11.96
C LEU A 132 -2.82 -3.80 -12.68
N SER A 133 -3.78 -4.46 -12.02
CA SER A 133 -4.54 -5.56 -12.63
C SER A 133 -5.37 -5.17 -13.85
N LEU A 134 -5.52 -3.88 -14.17
CA LEU A 134 -6.14 -3.43 -15.42
C LEU A 134 -5.21 -3.52 -16.63
N TYR A 135 -3.90 -3.36 -16.43
CA TYR A 135 -2.95 -3.19 -17.52
C TYR A 135 -2.36 -4.53 -17.98
N ASN A 136 -2.19 -5.49 -17.08
CA ASN A 136 -1.68 -6.82 -17.42
C ASN A 136 -2.31 -7.91 -16.52
N ASP A 137 -2.83 -8.96 -17.14
CA ASP A 137 -3.49 -10.07 -16.43
C ASP A 137 -2.53 -10.84 -15.49
N GLY A 138 -1.22 -10.78 -15.75
CA GLY A 138 -0.18 -11.39 -14.91
C GLY A 138 -0.17 -10.85 -13.47
N PHE A 139 -0.59 -9.59 -13.26
CA PHE A 139 -0.71 -9.01 -11.91
C PHE A 139 -1.87 -9.58 -11.09
N ARG A 140 -2.76 -10.36 -11.71
CA ARG A 140 -3.92 -10.97 -11.04
C ARG A 140 -3.59 -12.32 -10.40
N SER A 141 -2.32 -12.69 -10.30
CA SER A 141 -1.89 -14.00 -9.80
C SER A 141 -0.83 -13.89 -8.69
N GLY A 142 -0.79 -14.89 -7.81
CA GLY A 142 0.20 -14.95 -6.73
C GLY A 142 -0.09 -14.04 -5.54
N TYR A 143 0.78 -14.08 -4.52
CA TYR A 143 0.55 -13.39 -3.23
C TYR A 143 0.38 -11.87 -3.39
N LEU A 144 1.22 -11.26 -4.22
CA LEU A 144 1.24 -9.82 -4.42
C LEU A 144 0.09 -9.30 -5.28
N SER A 145 -0.74 -10.16 -5.89
CA SER A 145 -1.98 -9.71 -6.55
C SER A 145 -2.93 -8.94 -5.63
N LYS A 146 -2.81 -9.16 -4.30
CA LYS A 146 -3.49 -8.37 -3.26
C LYS A 146 -3.14 -6.88 -3.32
N LEU A 147 -1.94 -6.54 -3.80
CA LEU A 147 -1.47 -5.16 -3.95
C LEU A 147 -1.85 -4.53 -5.29
N TYR A 148 -2.58 -5.24 -6.16
CA TYR A 148 -2.82 -4.85 -7.55
C TYR A 148 -4.31 -4.81 -7.93
N ASN A 149 -5.22 -4.96 -6.97
CA ASN A 149 -6.66 -5.15 -7.20
C ASN A 149 -7.50 -3.86 -7.03
N GLY A 150 -6.86 -2.75 -6.66
CA GLY A 150 -7.43 -1.43 -6.44
C GLY A 150 -7.97 -1.21 -5.02
N GLN A 151 -7.60 -2.04 -4.06
CA GLN A 151 -8.03 -1.91 -2.67
C GLN A 151 -7.18 -0.87 -1.94
N VAL A 152 -7.78 0.24 -1.49
CA VAL A 152 -7.01 1.36 -0.91
C VAL A 152 -7.40 1.73 0.51
N ARG A 153 -8.53 1.25 1.02
CA ARG A 153 -9.10 1.74 2.28
C ARG A 153 -9.94 0.70 3.02
N CYS A 154 -9.70 -0.60 2.86
CA CYS A 154 -10.51 -1.63 3.54
C CYS A 154 -10.70 -1.21 5.00
N ASN A 155 -11.95 -1.24 5.49
CA ASN A 155 -12.31 -1.02 6.89
C ASN A 155 -11.72 -2.15 7.75
N ALA A 156 -10.39 -2.25 7.74
CA ALA A 156 -9.60 -3.34 8.24
C ALA A 156 -9.51 -3.18 9.75
N TRP A 157 -10.60 -3.56 10.41
CA TRP A 157 -10.60 -3.98 11.79
C TRP A 157 -9.62 -5.17 11.87
N GLY A 158 -8.43 -4.92 12.41
CA GLY A 158 -7.33 -5.88 12.43
C GLY A 158 -6.54 -5.99 11.12
N ASN A 159 -5.59 -6.94 11.10
CA ASN A 159 -4.58 -7.14 10.04
C ASN A 159 -5.15 -7.76 8.75
N TYR A 160 -6.47 -7.73 8.57
CA TYR A 160 -7.16 -8.36 7.46
C TYR A 160 -6.82 -7.62 6.17
N SER A 161 -6.38 -8.39 5.16
CA SER A 161 -6.18 -7.99 3.74
C SER A 161 -4.94 -7.17 3.37
N LEU A 162 -3.81 -7.39 4.04
CA LEU A 162 -2.62 -6.53 3.90
C LEU A 162 -1.38 -7.36 3.59
N VAL A 163 -0.49 -6.81 2.77
CA VAL A 163 0.91 -7.26 2.74
C VAL A 163 1.61 -6.54 3.88
N ASN A 164 1.83 -7.24 4.98
CA ASN A 164 2.50 -6.67 6.15
C ASN A 164 4.00 -6.86 6.05
N LEU A 165 4.76 -5.79 6.19
CA LEU A 165 6.21 -5.79 6.13
C LEU A 165 6.78 -5.50 7.52
N ASP A 166 7.78 -6.29 7.89
CA ASP A 166 8.79 -5.85 8.85
C ASP A 166 9.86 -5.03 8.12
N GLN A 167 10.86 -4.54 8.84
CA GLN A 167 11.94 -3.72 8.28
C GLN A 167 12.72 -4.42 7.15
N SER A 168 12.66 -5.76 7.05
CA SER A 168 13.39 -6.49 6.02
C SER A 168 12.77 -6.31 4.64
N GLY A 169 11.51 -5.85 4.56
CA GLY A 169 10.83 -5.51 3.31
C GLY A 169 10.51 -6.72 2.45
N TYR A 170 10.17 -6.48 1.19
CA TYR A 170 10.01 -7.51 0.16
C TYR A 170 10.53 -7.04 -1.19
N GLY A 171 10.82 -7.99 -2.08
CA GLY A 171 11.11 -7.75 -3.49
C GLY A 171 10.16 -8.51 -4.41
N THR A 172 10.00 -8.02 -5.64
CA THR A 172 9.24 -8.71 -6.70
C THR A 172 9.77 -8.40 -8.08
N ILE A 173 9.80 -9.42 -8.93
CA ILE A 173 9.91 -9.26 -10.38
C ILE A 173 8.49 -9.13 -10.92
N PHE A 174 8.27 -8.17 -11.82
CA PHE A 174 6.99 -7.97 -12.46
C PHE A 174 6.74 -9.05 -13.52
N PRO A 175 5.47 -9.40 -13.79
CA PRO A 175 5.11 -10.33 -14.86
C PRO A 175 5.39 -9.78 -16.27
N ALA A 176 5.62 -8.47 -16.38
CA ALA A 176 5.87 -7.76 -17.62
C ALA A 176 6.86 -6.61 -17.37
N GLU A 177 7.56 -6.17 -18.42
CA GLU A 177 8.50 -5.05 -18.31
C GLU A 177 7.74 -3.71 -18.41
N LEU A 178 8.03 -2.78 -17.51
CA LEU A 178 7.44 -1.44 -17.54
C LEU A 178 7.98 -0.66 -18.74
N ASN A 179 7.10 -0.14 -19.59
CA ASN A 179 7.49 0.65 -20.76
C ASN A 179 7.44 2.16 -20.48
N GLU A 180 6.42 2.61 -19.75
CA GLU A 180 6.17 4.02 -19.44
C GLU A 180 5.28 4.15 -18.22
N ALA A 181 5.55 5.16 -17.39
CA ALA A 181 4.74 5.59 -16.26
C ALA A 181 5.15 7.03 -15.88
N GLU A 182 4.21 7.84 -15.43
CA GLU A 182 4.52 9.22 -14.99
C GLU A 182 4.93 9.27 -13.50
N TYR A 183 4.30 8.42 -12.69
CA TYR A 183 4.53 8.39 -11.25
C TYR A 183 4.35 7.00 -10.66
N PHE A 184 4.89 6.84 -9.47
CA PHE A 184 4.72 5.67 -8.62
C PHE A 184 3.96 6.09 -7.37
N ALA A 185 3.06 5.22 -6.90
CA ALA A 185 2.38 5.42 -5.63
C ALA A 185 2.10 4.09 -4.94
N PHE A 186 1.85 4.13 -3.64
CA PHE A 186 1.34 2.99 -2.89
C PHE A 186 0.37 3.48 -1.82
N ALA A 187 -0.66 2.69 -1.56
CA ALA A 187 -1.55 2.90 -0.44
C ALA A 187 -1.02 2.09 0.75
N ALA A 188 -0.83 2.75 1.89
CA ALA A 188 -0.31 2.12 3.09
C ALA A 188 -0.90 2.70 4.37
N ARG A 189 -0.70 1.96 5.47
CA ARG A 189 -0.82 2.47 6.83
C ARG A 189 0.28 1.86 7.70
N GLY A 190 0.47 2.43 8.87
CA GLY A 190 1.29 1.80 9.89
C GLY A 190 0.53 0.66 10.55
N GLY A 191 1.25 -0.39 10.92
CA GLY A 191 0.75 -1.51 11.73
C GLY A 191 1.46 -1.57 13.06
N SER A 192 0.75 -1.86 14.15
CA SER A 192 1.39 -2.10 15.45
C SER A 192 0.52 -2.98 16.36
N ASP A 193 1.17 -3.72 17.25
CA ASP A 193 0.56 -4.56 18.28
C ASP A 193 0.53 -3.88 19.68
N THR A 194 0.80 -2.57 19.75
CA THR A 194 0.65 -1.78 20.98
C THR A 194 -0.79 -1.76 21.48
N GLU A 195 -0.94 -1.67 22.81
CA GLU A 195 -2.26 -1.59 23.46
C GLU A 195 -3.02 -0.32 23.05
N ASP A 196 -4.32 -0.48 22.77
CA ASP A 196 -5.19 0.56 22.21
C ASP A 196 -5.33 1.78 23.13
N SER A 197 -4.92 2.94 22.62
CA SER A 197 -5.06 4.24 23.30
C SER A 197 -6.33 5.02 22.93
N ASN A 198 -7.22 4.48 22.08
CA ASN A 198 -8.35 5.19 21.44
C ASN A 198 -7.96 6.42 20.58
N VAL A 199 -6.66 6.73 20.48
CA VAL A 199 -6.09 7.79 19.65
C VAL A 199 -5.00 7.11 18.81
N GLY A 200 -5.16 7.14 17.48
CA GLY A 200 -4.16 6.64 16.54
C GLY A 200 -2.82 7.33 16.78
N ARG A 201 -1.73 6.56 16.86
CA ARG A 201 -0.40 7.12 17.05
C ARG A 201 0.17 7.43 15.66
N VAL A 202 0.76 8.61 15.50
CA VAL A 202 1.44 8.97 14.25
C VAL A 202 2.90 8.58 14.39
N THR A 203 3.42 7.88 13.40
CA THR A 203 4.81 7.41 13.36
C THR A 203 5.46 7.79 12.06
N ASP A 204 6.73 8.17 12.15
CA ASP A 204 7.56 8.48 11.00
C ASP A 204 8.21 7.19 10.48
N PHE A 205 8.05 6.94 9.19
CA PHE A 205 8.65 5.82 8.47
C PHE A 205 9.61 6.36 7.40
N ASP A 206 10.86 5.91 7.42
CA ASP A 206 11.76 6.12 6.30
C ASP A 206 11.57 4.95 5.33
N ILE A 207 10.85 5.19 4.25
CA ILE A 207 10.46 4.13 3.30
C ILE A 207 11.38 4.18 2.10
N ASN A 208 12.00 3.04 1.79
CA ASN A 208 12.82 2.88 0.61
C ASN A 208 12.03 2.13 -0.46
N VAL A 209 11.95 2.71 -1.65
CA VAL A 209 11.39 2.07 -2.84
C VAL A 209 12.51 1.91 -3.87
N THR A 210 12.80 0.68 -4.25
CA THR A 210 13.87 0.41 -5.23
C THR A 210 13.27 -0.14 -6.49
N PHE A 211 13.66 0.42 -7.64
CA PHE A 211 13.30 -0.07 -8.95
C PHE A 211 14.50 -0.79 -9.57
N TYR A 212 14.24 -1.94 -10.19
CA TYR A 212 15.27 -2.79 -10.77
C TYR A 212 15.18 -2.84 -12.29
N LYS A 213 16.34 -2.80 -12.93
CA LYS A 213 16.53 -3.12 -14.35
C LYS A 213 17.59 -4.21 -14.50
N TYR A 214 17.60 -4.90 -15.62
CA TYR A 214 18.78 -5.66 -16.02
C TYR A 214 19.90 -4.71 -16.45
N GLY A 215 21.13 -5.04 -16.08
CA GLY A 215 22.33 -4.42 -16.63
C GLY A 215 22.60 -4.88 -18.06
N ASP A 216 23.66 -4.34 -18.66
CA ASP A 216 24.05 -4.62 -20.05
C ASP A 216 24.30 -6.12 -20.33
N ASP A 217 24.62 -6.90 -19.30
CA ASP A 217 24.84 -8.35 -19.38
C ASP A 217 23.54 -9.18 -19.36
N MET A 218 22.38 -8.53 -19.18
CA MET A 218 21.05 -9.15 -19.07
C MET A 218 20.90 -10.17 -17.93
N SER A 219 21.83 -10.20 -16.98
CA SER A 219 21.83 -11.13 -15.85
C SER A 219 21.99 -10.45 -14.50
N THR A 220 22.66 -9.31 -14.46
CA THR A 220 22.86 -8.52 -13.24
C THR A 220 21.70 -7.57 -13.06
N LEU A 221 21.18 -7.47 -11.84
CA LEU A 221 20.18 -6.46 -11.48
C LEU A 221 20.87 -5.17 -11.04
N ILE A 222 20.40 -4.05 -11.56
CA ILE A 222 20.82 -2.70 -11.16
C ILE A 222 19.63 -2.03 -10.46
N GLY A 223 19.84 -1.55 -9.24
CA GLY A 223 18.84 -0.86 -8.44
C GLY A 223 18.97 0.67 -8.50
N LYS A 224 17.84 1.36 -8.49
CA LYS A 224 17.71 2.78 -8.14
C LYS A 224 16.77 2.90 -6.94
N THR A 225 17.27 3.37 -5.81
CA THR A 225 16.50 3.50 -4.56
C THR A 225 16.06 4.93 -4.36
N VAL A 226 14.77 5.09 -4.09
CA VAL A 226 14.14 6.33 -3.66
C VAL A 226 13.85 6.21 -2.18
N LYS A 227 14.49 7.07 -1.38
CA LYS A 227 14.27 7.17 0.06
C LYS A 227 13.23 8.24 0.34
N LEU A 228 12.12 7.86 0.95
CA LEU A 228 11.06 8.76 1.37
C LEU A 228 11.27 9.02 2.86
N ASP A 229 11.82 10.20 3.18
CA ASP A 229 12.21 10.57 4.54
C ASP A 229 10.98 10.98 5.38
N GLY A 230 10.81 10.35 6.54
CA GLY A 230 9.79 10.71 7.52
C GLY A 230 8.34 10.60 7.05
N VAL A 231 7.98 9.57 6.27
CA VAL A 231 6.59 9.34 5.84
C VAL A 231 5.71 9.11 7.06
N LYS A 232 4.72 9.98 7.26
CA LYS A 232 3.85 9.94 8.44
C LYS A 232 2.67 9.02 8.23
N LEU A 233 2.61 7.95 9.00
CA LEU A 233 1.51 6.99 8.96
C LEU A 233 0.93 6.80 10.36
N GLN A 234 -0.37 6.59 10.43
CA GLN A 234 -0.99 6.14 11.66
C GLN A 234 -0.65 4.68 11.92
N THR A 235 -0.18 4.39 13.12
CA THR A 235 0.06 3.06 13.69
C THR A 235 -0.95 2.84 14.83
N ASN A 236 -1.58 1.66 14.88
CA ASN A 236 -2.29 1.06 16.02
C ASN A 236 -3.13 -0.15 15.55
N PHE A 237 -3.56 -0.99 16.50
CA PHE A 237 -4.45 -2.14 16.26
C PHE A 237 -5.79 -1.76 15.59
N SER A 238 -6.26 -0.53 15.80
CA SER A 238 -7.49 0.07 15.26
C SER A 238 -7.23 1.15 14.20
N ALA A 239 -6.01 1.30 13.68
CA ALA A 239 -5.68 2.36 12.71
C ALA A 239 -6.42 2.14 11.38
N GLU A 240 -7.62 2.70 11.25
CA GLU A 240 -8.47 2.61 10.04
C GLU A 240 -8.00 3.52 8.89
N PHE A 241 -6.98 4.34 9.14
CA PHE A 241 -6.58 5.41 8.25
C PHE A 241 -5.44 4.99 7.33
N THR A 242 -5.70 5.08 6.03
CA THR A 242 -4.78 4.72 4.95
C THR A 242 -4.33 5.98 4.23
N SER A 243 -3.06 6.03 3.85
CA SER A 243 -2.48 7.12 3.08
C SER A 243 -2.04 6.66 1.71
N LEU A 244 -2.19 7.50 0.68
CA LEU A 244 -1.48 7.35 -0.58
C LEU A 244 -0.15 8.09 -0.48
N VAL A 245 0.94 7.35 -0.67
CA VAL A 245 2.30 7.89 -0.71
C VAL A 245 2.81 7.74 -2.14
N GLY A 246 3.46 8.76 -2.69
CA GLY A 246 4.01 8.64 -4.04
C GLY A 246 4.85 9.82 -4.49
N PHE A 247 5.45 9.66 -5.66
CA PHE A 247 6.34 10.64 -6.30
C PHE A 247 6.35 10.42 -7.81
N THR A 248 6.75 11.45 -8.56
CA THR A 248 6.89 11.35 -10.02
C THR A 248 8.25 10.76 -10.40
N PHE A 249 8.34 9.98 -11.47
CA PHE A 249 9.65 9.51 -11.95
C PHE A 249 10.56 10.66 -12.39
N LYS A 250 9.95 11.76 -12.86
CA LYS A 250 10.66 12.99 -13.20
C LYS A 250 11.37 13.63 -12.00
N SER A 251 10.78 13.63 -10.80
CA SER A 251 11.41 14.27 -9.62
C SER A 251 12.67 13.56 -9.16
N ILE A 252 12.81 12.28 -9.48
CA ILE A 252 14.00 11.47 -9.16
C ILE A 252 14.96 11.31 -10.34
N GLY A 253 14.67 11.92 -11.50
CA GLY A 253 15.48 11.80 -12.71
C GLY A 253 15.61 10.37 -13.23
N TYR A 254 14.59 9.54 -13.03
CA TYR A 254 14.58 8.14 -13.44
C TYR A 254 13.71 7.95 -14.69
N ASP A 255 14.23 7.24 -15.69
CA ASP A 255 13.41 6.73 -16.80
C ASP A 255 12.83 5.38 -16.39
N PRO A 256 11.50 5.22 -16.24
CA PRO A 256 10.88 3.97 -15.82
C PRO A 256 10.88 2.87 -16.89
N ARG A 257 11.25 3.17 -18.14
CA ARG A 257 11.30 2.17 -19.20
C ARG A 257 12.33 1.08 -18.90
N GLY A 258 11.96 -0.18 -19.02
CA GLY A 258 12.84 -1.31 -18.74
C GLY A 258 12.87 -1.73 -17.27
N THR A 259 12.02 -1.13 -16.42
CA THR A 259 11.89 -1.58 -15.04
C THR A 259 11.21 -2.95 -15.02
N ILE A 260 11.88 -3.94 -14.44
CA ILE A 260 11.44 -5.34 -14.38
C ILE A 260 11.00 -5.77 -12.99
N GLY A 261 11.17 -4.92 -11.98
CA GLY A 261 10.81 -5.27 -10.61
C GLY A 261 10.97 -4.10 -9.66
N MET A 262 10.55 -4.34 -8.43
CA MET A 262 10.68 -3.40 -7.33
C MET A 262 10.87 -4.08 -5.98
N SER A 263 11.33 -3.32 -5.00
CA SER A 263 11.28 -3.69 -3.59
C SER A 263 10.81 -2.52 -2.74
N ILE A 264 10.21 -2.83 -1.60
CA ILE A 264 9.93 -1.87 -0.54
C ILE A 264 10.50 -2.40 0.76
N ASP A 265 11.32 -1.59 1.41
CA ASP A 265 11.81 -1.78 2.78
C ASP A 265 11.65 -0.48 3.56
N PHE A 266 11.78 -0.52 4.88
CA PHE A 266 11.66 0.69 5.69
C PHE A 266 12.50 0.61 6.96
N THR A 267 12.79 1.78 7.52
CA THR A 267 13.23 1.94 8.90
C THR A 267 12.24 2.81 9.66
N CYS A 268 12.11 2.54 10.95
CA CYS A 268 11.23 3.28 11.83
C CYS A 268 11.81 3.23 13.24
N GLU A 269 11.89 4.38 13.90
CA GLU A 269 12.23 4.47 15.31
C GLU A 269 11.01 4.94 16.09
N ASP A 270 10.60 4.15 17.07
CA ASP A 270 9.31 4.33 17.71
C ASP A 270 9.29 3.78 19.15
N TYR A 271 8.49 4.42 20.00
CA TYR A 271 8.39 4.12 21.42
C TYR A 271 6.96 4.19 21.92
N TYR A 272 6.57 3.24 22.76
CA TYR A 272 5.28 3.24 23.45
C TYR A 272 5.49 3.06 24.94
N GLN A 273 4.99 4.01 25.73
CA GLN A 273 5.14 4.02 27.20
C GLN A 273 6.61 3.88 27.67
N GLY A 274 7.56 4.40 26.89
CA GLY A 274 9.00 4.33 27.19
C GLY A 274 9.68 3.02 26.78
N GLU A 275 8.95 2.06 26.22
CA GLU A 275 9.49 0.84 25.62
C GLU A 275 9.69 1.03 24.12
N ARG A 276 10.83 0.58 23.59
CA ARG A 276 11.09 0.59 22.14
C ARG A 276 10.13 -0.39 21.46
N ILE A 277 9.51 0.06 20.37
CA ILE A 277 8.73 -0.78 19.46
C ILE A 277 9.67 -1.26 18.36
N SER A 278 9.70 -2.57 18.08
CA SER A 278 10.60 -3.12 17.08
C SER A 278 9.98 -3.21 15.69
N SER A 279 10.72 -2.77 14.68
CA SER A 279 10.42 -3.05 13.28
C SER A 279 10.94 -4.40 12.80
N ASN A 280 11.59 -5.20 13.66
CA ASN A 280 12.07 -6.55 13.35
C ASN A 280 11.21 -7.59 14.08
N TYR A 281 10.45 -8.39 13.34
CA TYR A 281 9.52 -9.36 13.95
C TYR A 281 10.19 -10.62 14.50
N ASP A 282 11.48 -10.82 14.22
CA ASP A 282 12.23 -11.97 14.71
C ASP A 282 12.94 -11.69 16.04
N ASP A 283 12.84 -10.47 16.57
CA ASP A 283 13.41 -10.17 17.88
C ASP A 283 12.44 -10.45 19.03
N GLY A 284 12.94 -10.36 20.26
CA GLY A 284 12.17 -10.61 21.47
C GLY A 284 11.46 -9.38 22.02
N ALA A 285 11.24 -8.33 21.22
CA ALA A 285 10.58 -7.13 21.67
C ALA A 285 9.14 -7.41 22.09
N LYS A 286 8.65 -6.60 23.04
CA LYS A 286 7.28 -6.71 23.52
C LYS A 286 6.25 -6.19 22.51
N TYR A 287 6.63 -5.13 21.79
CA TYR A 287 5.80 -4.50 20.78
C TYR A 287 6.54 -4.41 19.46
N HIS A 288 5.79 -4.47 18.36
CA HIS A 288 6.26 -4.39 17.00
C HIS A 288 5.52 -3.32 16.20
N VAL A 289 6.20 -2.80 15.17
CA VAL A 289 5.67 -1.86 14.19
C VAL A 289 5.99 -2.35 12.78
N GLY A 290 5.08 -2.14 11.84
CA GLY A 290 5.21 -2.58 10.46
C GLY A 290 4.62 -1.60 9.47
N LEU A 291 4.98 -1.80 8.21
CA LEU A 291 4.35 -1.14 7.08
C LEU A 291 3.30 -2.10 6.50
N MET A 292 2.03 -1.72 6.59
CA MET A 292 0.93 -2.46 6.00
C MET A 292 0.61 -1.88 4.63
N LEU A 293 0.96 -2.60 3.56
CA LEU A 293 0.64 -2.21 2.20
C LEU A 293 -0.75 -2.71 1.80
N LEU A 294 -1.52 -1.80 1.19
CA LEU A 294 -2.84 -2.06 0.63
C LEU A 294 -2.78 -2.22 -0.89
N GLU A 295 -2.02 -1.36 -1.56
CA GLU A 295 -1.95 -1.34 -3.02
C GLU A 295 -0.65 -0.68 -3.47
N VAL A 296 -0.16 -1.08 -4.63
CA VAL A 296 0.98 -0.48 -5.33
C VAL A 296 0.55 -0.11 -6.73
N PHE A 297 0.92 1.09 -7.14
CA PHE A 297 0.44 1.70 -8.36
C PHE A 297 1.58 2.13 -9.28
N PHE A 298 1.39 1.86 -10.56
CA PHE A 298 2.01 2.59 -11.67
C PHE A 298 0.88 3.16 -12.54
N PRO A 299 0.28 4.28 -12.13
CA PRO A 299 -0.93 4.79 -12.75
C PRO A 299 -0.70 5.19 -14.20
N ASP A 300 -1.68 4.86 -15.06
CA ASP A 300 -1.66 5.18 -16.49
C ASP A 300 -0.40 4.66 -17.22
N SER A 301 0.18 3.57 -16.70
CA SER A 301 1.38 2.95 -17.26
C SER A 301 1.07 2.03 -18.44
N SER A 302 2.11 1.70 -19.22
CA SER A 302 2.06 0.61 -20.20
C SER A 302 3.20 -0.39 -19.99
N TRP A 303 2.96 -1.64 -20.43
CA TRP A 303 3.76 -2.82 -20.11
C TRP A 303 3.98 -3.68 -21.37
N ASN A 304 5.18 -4.24 -21.53
CA ASN A 304 5.58 -5.10 -22.65
C ASN A 304 5.48 -6.60 -22.33
#